data_AF-A0A1D2UDZ2-F1
#
_entry.id   AF-A0A1D2UDZ2-F1
#
_cell.length_a   1.000
_cell.length_b   1.000
_cell.length_c   1.000
_cell.angle_alpha   90.00
_cell.angle_beta   90.00
_cell.angle_gamma   90.00
#
_symmetry.space_group_name_H-M   'P 1'
#
loop_
_entity.id
_entity.type
_entity.pdbx_description
1 polymer ?
#
loop_
_entity_poly.entity_id
_entity_poly.type
_entity_poly.pdbx_seq_one_letter_code
_entity_poly.pdbx_strand_id
1 'polypeptide(L)'
;MKEDLEMTAIVERLAATASLLEQAVERLARRQSDAEASIEASIEASIEASVGRIVATVEARREAELEEKLAAAEAEIAGLRASVSSTVTNGRKTLPVAMASLLAKQGVTVDSIEAGALDAALVSLSLEQRIAVKAQLLRAGLLS
;
A
#
# COMPACT_ATOMS: atom_id res chain seq x y z
N MET A 1 -5.82 71.45 -60.47
CA MET A 1 -5.28 72.15 -59.29
C MET A 1 -6.14 71.99 -58.04
N LYS A 2 -7.42 72.42 -58.00
CA LYS A 2 -8.26 72.21 -56.79
C LYS A 2 -8.58 70.73 -56.53
N GLU A 3 -8.94 69.98 -57.58
CA GLU A 3 -9.20 68.53 -57.49
C GLU A 3 -7.96 67.72 -57.08
N ASP A 4 -6.76 68.11 -57.55
CA ASP A 4 -5.50 67.45 -57.18
C ASP A 4 -5.22 67.59 -55.68
N LEU A 5 -5.46 68.78 -55.11
CA LEU A 5 -5.28 69.06 -53.68
C LEU A 5 -6.29 68.27 -52.82
N GLU A 6 -7.54 68.16 -53.26
CA GLU A 6 -8.55 67.36 -52.58
C GLU A 6 -8.22 65.86 -52.60
N MET A 7 -7.69 65.36 -53.73
CA MET A 7 -7.21 63.98 -53.84
C MET A 7 -6.03 63.71 -52.91
N THR A 8 -5.04 64.61 -52.85
CA THR A 8 -3.90 64.47 -51.93
C THR A 8 -4.36 64.42 -50.47
N ALA A 9 -5.29 65.28 -50.06
CA ALA A 9 -5.83 65.28 -48.70
C ALA A 9 -6.58 63.97 -48.35
N ILE A 10 -7.30 63.38 -49.31
CA ILE A 10 -7.96 62.09 -49.13
C ILE A 10 -6.93 60.97 -48.96
N VAL A 11 -5.86 60.96 -49.76
CA VAL A 11 -4.79 59.97 -49.68
C VAL A 11 -4.04 60.06 -48.35
N GLU A 12 -3.71 61.27 -47.88
CA GLU A 12 -3.07 61.48 -46.57
C GLU A 12 -3.96 61.00 -45.43
N ARG A 13 -5.27 61.29 -45.48
CA ARG A 13 -6.23 60.81 -44.48
C ARG A 13 -6.33 59.29 -44.51
N LEU A 14 -6.36 58.68 -45.70
CA LEU A 14 -6.39 57.23 -45.85
C LEU A 14 -5.13 56.60 -45.25
N ALA A 15 -3.95 57.15 -45.53
CA ALA A 15 -2.68 56.68 -44.97
C ALA A 15 -2.65 56.79 -43.43
N ALA A 16 -3.15 57.89 -42.88
CA ALA A 16 -3.29 58.05 -41.44
C ALA A 16 -4.24 57.01 -40.82
N THR A 17 -5.39 56.76 -41.45
CA THR A 17 -6.32 55.72 -40.98
C THR A 17 -5.76 54.31 -41.08
N ALA A 18 -5.00 54.02 -42.15
CA ALA A 18 -4.34 52.73 -42.33
C ALA A 18 -3.30 52.47 -41.23
N SER A 19 -2.49 53.50 -40.90
CA SER A 19 -1.52 53.41 -39.80
C SER A 19 -2.18 53.18 -38.44
N LEU A 20 -3.31 53.85 -38.16
CA LEU A 20 -4.08 53.61 -36.94
C LEU A 20 -4.67 52.20 -36.87
N LEU A 21 -5.15 51.68 -38.00
CA LEU A 21 -5.64 50.30 -38.11
C LEU A 21 -4.54 49.29 -37.87
N GLU A 22 -3.36 49.49 -38.45
CA GLU A 22 -2.19 48.62 -38.24
C GLU A 22 -1.80 48.57 -36.76
N GLN A 23 -1.73 49.72 -36.09
CA GLN A 23 -1.48 49.79 -34.65
C GLN A 23 -2.58 49.11 -33.81
N ALA A 24 -3.84 49.25 -34.22
CA ALA A 24 -4.96 48.60 -33.53
C ALA A 24 -4.90 47.07 -33.66
N VAL A 25 -4.58 46.57 -34.86
CA VAL A 25 -4.38 45.14 -35.13
C VAL A 25 -3.21 44.61 -34.33
N GLU A 26 -2.08 45.32 -34.26
CA GLU A 26 -0.92 44.88 -33.48
C GLU A 26 -1.24 44.82 -31.98
N ARG A 27 -1.95 45.83 -31.44
CA ARG A 27 -2.40 45.81 -30.04
C ARG A 27 -3.37 44.66 -29.77
N LEU A 28 -4.27 44.35 -30.70
CA LEU A 28 -5.20 43.24 -30.56
C LEU A 28 -4.46 41.89 -30.58
N ALA A 29 -3.51 41.70 -31.50
CA ALA A 29 -2.70 40.50 -31.59
C ALA A 29 -1.90 40.25 -30.30
N ARG A 30 -1.30 41.30 -29.72
CA ARG A 30 -0.61 41.20 -28.42
C ARG A 30 -1.56 40.79 -27.29
N ARG A 31 -2.72 41.44 -27.19
CA ARG A 31 -3.74 41.09 -26.19
C ARG A 31 -4.26 39.68 -26.33
N GLN A 32 -4.40 39.19 -27.57
CA GLN A 32 -4.80 37.81 -27.84
C GLN A 32 -3.71 36.85 -27.35
N SER A 33 -2.46 37.08 -27.69
CA SER A 33 -1.33 36.25 -27.24
C SER A 33 -1.22 36.23 -25.70
N ASP A 34 -1.39 37.37 -25.04
CA ASP A 34 -1.35 37.46 -23.58
C ASP A 34 -2.53 36.71 -22.93
N ALA A 35 -3.72 36.80 -23.53
CA ALA A 35 -4.91 36.09 -23.06
C ALA A 35 -4.76 34.57 -23.25
N GLU A 36 -4.23 34.12 -24.38
CA GLU A 36 -3.96 32.70 -24.64
C GLU A 36 -2.97 32.15 -23.60
N ALA A 37 -1.85 32.85 -23.34
CA ALA A 37 -0.89 32.45 -22.32
C ALA A 37 -1.50 32.44 -20.90
N SER A 38 -2.34 33.42 -20.56
CA SER A 38 -3.02 33.46 -19.27
C SER A 38 -4.03 32.34 -19.10
N ILE A 39 -4.74 31.96 -20.17
CA ILE A 39 -5.71 30.86 -20.14
C ILE A 39 -4.97 29.54 -19.96
N GLU A 40 -3.87 29.33 -20.70
CA GLU A 40 -3.05 28.12 -20.60
C GLU A 40 -2.52 27.95 -19.16
N ALA A 41 -1.91 28.98 -18.58
CA ALA A 41 -1.42 28.96 -17.20
C ALA A 41 -2.54 28.70 -16.18
N SER A 42 -3.73 29.29 -16.38
CA SER A 42 -4.87 29.06 -15.49
C SER A 42 -5.42 27.63 -15.59
N ILE A 43 -5.41 27.03 -16.77
CA ILE A 43 -5.87 25.66 -16.98
C ILE A 43 -4.90 24.70 -16.28
N GLU A 44 -3.59 24.88 -16.47
CA GLU A 44 -2.56 24.06 -15.83
C GLU A 44 -2.69 24.09 -14.30
N ALA A 45 -2.74 25.29 -13.70
CA ALA A 45 -2.89 25.43 -12.26
C ALA A 45 -4.20 24.81 -11.72
N SER A 46 -5.29 24.92 -12.48
CA SER A 46 -6.58 24.33 -12.11
C SER A 46 -6.55 22.79 -12.16
N ILE A 47 -5.90 22.22 -13.18
CA ILE A 47 -5.71 20.77 -13.31
C ILE A 47 -4.86 20.26 -12.16
N GLU A 48 -3.72 20.89 -11.87
CA GLU A 48 -2.85 20.50 -10.75
C GLU A 48 -3.59 20.53 -9.41
N ALA A 49 -4.35 21.59 -9.13
CA ALA A 49 -5.15 21.70 -7.92
C ALA A 49 -6.27 20.66 -7.85
N SER A 50 -6.89 20.31 -8.98
CA SER A 50 -7.92 19.28 -9.06
C SER A 50 -7.33 17.89 -8.80
N VAL A 51 -6.25 17.55 -9.49
CA VAL A 51 -5.53 16.29 -9.33
C VAL A 51 -5.02 16.13 -7.91
N GLY A 52 -4.41 17.18 -7.34
CA GLY A 52 -3.94 17.17 -5.95
C GLY A 52 -5.04 16.85 -4.95
N ARG A 53 -6.25 17.41 -5.13
CA ARG A 53 -7.41 17.08 -4.28
C ARG A 53 -7.86 15.63 -4.45
N ILE A 54 -7.94 15.14 -5.68
CA ILE A 54 -8.33 13.75 -5.95
C ILE A 54 -7.32 12.79 -5.31
N VAL A 55 -6.02 13.02 -5.50
CA VAL A 55 -4.97 12.19 -4.91
C VAL A 55 -5.08 12.18 -3.39
N ALA A 56 -5.18 13.35 -2.75
CA ALA A 56 -5.31 13.45 -1.29
C ALA A 56 -6.53 12.67 -0.76
N THR A 57 -7.68 12.78 -1.44
CA THR A 57 -8.88 12.03 -1.02
C THR A 57 -8.77 10.52 -1.22
N VAL A 58 -8.15 10.08 -2.32
CA VAL A 58 -7.92 8.66 -2.60
C VAL A 58 -6.93 8.08 -1.60
N GLU A 59 -5.86 8.80 -1.28
CA GLU A 59 -4.86 8.38 -0.30
C GLU A 59 -5.46 8.28 1.09
N ALA A 60 -6.21 9.28 1.55
CA ALA A 60 -6.87 9.26 2.86
C ALA A 60 -7.87 8.09 2.98
N ARG A 61 -8.63 7.80 1.91
CA ARG A 61 -9.53 6.65 1.89
C ARG A 61 -8.76 5.33 1.98
N ARG A 62 -7.68 5.20 1.21
CA ARG A 62 -6.85 3.99 1.19
C ARG A 62 -6.17 3.76 2.54
N GLU A 63 -5.72 4.83 3.20
CA GLU A 63 -5.14 4.77 4.53
C GLU A 63 -6.16 4.24 5.56
N ALA A 64 -7.38 4.79 5.57
CA ALA A 64 -8.45 4.31 6.45
C ALA A 64 -8.81 2.82 6.20
N GLU A 65 -8.89 2.39 4.93
CA GLU A 65 -9.14 0.99 4.58
C GLU A 65 -8.00 0.06 5.02
N LEU A 66 -6.75 0.55 5.03
CA LEU A 66 -5.59 -0.22 5.51
C LEU A 66 -5.57 -0.31 7.04
N GLU A 67 -5.90 0.77 7.74
CA GLU A 67 -6.03 0.77 9.20
C GLU A 67 -7.11 -0.21 9.67
N GLU A 68 -8.26 -0.24 9.00
CA GLU A 68 -9.33 -1.19 9.31
C GLU A 68 -8.88 -2.65 9.12
N LYS A 69 -8.21 -2.95 8.00
CA LYS A 69 -7.67 -4.29 7.74
C LYS A 69 -6.60 -4.69 8.74
N LEU A 70 -5.76 -3.74 9.15
CA LEU A 70 -4.72 -3.98 10.15
C LEU A 70 -5.35 -4.30 11.50
N ALA A 71 -6.33 -3.51 11.95
CA ALA A 71 -7.06 -3.77 13.19
C ALA A 71 -7.79 -5.12 13.17
N ALA A 72 -8.42 -5.48 12.05
CA ALA A 72 -9.07 -6.78 11.88
C ALA A 72 -8.06 -7.95 11.94
N ALA A 73 -6.92 -7.83 11.27
CA ALA A 73 -5.86 -8.84 11.29
C ALA A 73 -5.23 -8.98 12.67
N GLU A 74 -5.00 -7.87 13.39
CA GLU A 74 -4.50 -7.90 14.76
C GLU A 74 -5.48 -8.59 15.71
N ALA A 75 -6.78 -8.31 15.57
CA ALA A 75 -7.82 -8.99 16.35
C ALA A 75 -7.87 -10.51 16.05
N GLU A 76 -7.74 -10.90 14.78
CA GLU A 76 -7.69 -12.31 14.39
C GLU A 76 -6.45 -13.01 14.97
N ILE A 77 -5.27 -12.39 14.88
CA ILE A 77 -4.03 -12.92 15.46
C ILE A 77 -4.16 -13.06 16.98
N ALA A 78 -4.74 -12.06 17.66
CA ALA A 78 -4.98 -12.14 19.10
C ALA A 78 -5.90 -13.32 19.45
N GLY A 79 -6.98 -13.51 18.68
CA GLY A 79 -7.89 -14.65 18.83
C GLY A 79 -7.22 -16.00 18.59
N LEU A 80 -6.41 -16.13 17.54
CA LEU A 80 -5.64 -17.34 17.23
C LEU A 80 -4.58 -17.63 18.30
N ARG A 81 -3.90 -16.60 18.83
CA ARG A 81 -2.94 -16.78 19.93
C ARG A 81 -3.63 -17.25 21.21
N ALA A 82 -4.80 -16.69 21.52
CA ALA A 82 -5.60 -17.13 22.67
C ALA A 82 -6.08 -18.57 22.51
N SER A 83 -6.52 -18.97 21.31
CA SER A 83 -6.98 -20.34 21.05
C SER A 83 -5.84 -21.37 21.12
N VAL A 84 -4.66 -21.05 20.58
CA VAL A 84 -3.46 -21.89 20.70
C VAL A 84 -3.04 -22.01 22.17
N SER A 85 -3.02 -20.91 22.92
CA SER A 85 -2.71 -20.94 24.35
C SER A 85 -3.68 -21.83 25.12
N SER A 86 -4.99 -21.72 24.85
CA SER A 86 -6.01 -22.56 25.50
C SER A 86 -5.90 -24.05 25.15
N THR A 87 -5.45 -24.36 23.92
CA THR A 87 -5.25 -25.74 23.46
C THR A 87 -4.02 -26.36 24.11
N VAL A 88 -2.95 -25.59 24.31
CA VAL A 88 -1.73 -26.04 25.01
C VAL A 88 -2.00 -26.24 26.51
N THR A 89 -2.80 -25.38 27.14
CA THR A 89 -3.09 -25.49 28.58
C THR A 89 -4.16 -26.54 28.92
N ASN A 90 -5.14 -26.78 28.03
CA ASN A 90 -6.20 -27.78 28.23
C ASN A 90 -5.94 -29.11 27.50
N GLY A 91 -4.79 -29.26 26.85
CA GLY A 91 -4.38 -30.51 26.25
C GLY A 91 -4.27 -31.60 27.31
N ARG A 92 -5.20 -32.56 27.31
CA ARG A 92 -5.04 -33.81 28.06
C ARG A 92 -3.68 -34.38 27.65
N LYS A 93 -2.81 -34.70 28.62
CA LYS A 93 -1.47 -35.30 28.42
C LYS A 93 -1.59 -36.72 27.83
N THR A 94 -2.12 -36.83 26.63
CA THR A 94 -2.44 -38.10 25.99
C THR A 94 -1.57 -38.24 24.76
N LEU A 95 -0.59 -39.13 24.84
CA LEU A 95 0.15 -39.57 23.68
C LEU A 95 -0.64 -40.65 22.93
N PRO A 96 -0.51 -40.74 21.59
CA PRO A 96 -0.98 -41.90 20.86
C PRO A 96 -0.38 -43.18 21.44
N VAL A 97 -1.19 -44.23 21.59
CA VAL A 97 -0.81 -45.51 22.22
C VAL A 97 0.44 -46.14 21.59
N ALA A 98 0.59 -46.03 20.27
CA ALA A 98 1.77 -46.51 19.56
C ALA A 98 3.05 -45.79 20.01
N MET A 99 2.99 -44.49 20.29
CA MET A 99 4.14 -43.71 20.77
C MET A 99 4.40 -43.91 22.25
N ALA A 100 3.36 -44.01 23.08
CA ALA A 100 3.52 -44.38 24.47
C ALA A 100 4.23 -45.75 24.60
N SER A 101 3.90 -46.69 23.72
CA SER A 101 4.56 -48.01 23.65
C SER A 101 6.01 -47.94 23.16
N LEU A 102 6.34 -47.04 22.22
CA LEU A 102 7.71 -46.85 21.74
C LEU A 102 8.60 -46.18 22.79
N LEU A 103 8.09 -45.15 23.48
CA LEU A 103 8.81 -44.49 24.57
C LEU A 103 9.02 -45.46 25.74
N ALA A 104 8.02 -46.26 26.09
CA ALA A 104 8.15 -47.31 27.11
C ALA A 104 9.20 -48.37 26.72
N LYS A 105 9.27 -48.77 25.45
CA LYS A 105 10.30 -49.69 24.94
C LYS A 105 11.72 -49.12 25.03
N GLN A 106 11.85 -47.79 24.95
CA GLN A 106 13.13 -47.09 25.11
C GLN A 106 13.42 -46.70 26.58
N GLY A 107 12.58 -47.14 27.53
CA GLY A 107 12.77 -46.89 28.96
C GLY A 107 12.38 -45.49 29.42
N VAL A 108 11.67 -44.70 28.60
CA VAL A 108 11.20 -43.35 28.96
C VAL A 108 9.79 -43.44 29.52
N THR A 109 9.63 -43.13 30.80
CA THR A 109 8.33 -43.03 31.47
C THR A 109 7.72 -41.64 31.25
N VAL A 110 6.39 -41.59 31.05
CA VAL A 110 5.66 -40.35 30.72
C VAL A 110 5.67 -39.35 31.89
N ASP A 111 5.90 -39.83 33.12
CA ASP A 111 5.89 -39.02 34.34
C ASP A 111 7.20 -38.27 34.62
N SER A 112 8.33 -38.64 33.96
CA SER A 112 9.61 -37.95 34.11
C SER A 112 10.41 -37.93 32.79
N ILE A 113 10.02 -37.06 31.87
CA ILE A 113 10.75 -36.86 30.61
C ILE A 113 11.90 -35.87 30.88
N GLU A 114 13.09 -36.39 31.18
CA GLU A 114 14.32 -35.60 31.17
C GLU A 114 14.82 -35.42 29.73
N ALA A 115 15.13 -34.17 29.34
CA ALA A 115 15.52 -33.82 27.96
C ALA A 115 16.73 -34.63 27.45
N GLY A 116 17.69 -34.96 28.32
CA GLY A 116 18.87 -35.76 27.96
C GLY A 116 18.56 -37.23 27.69
N ALA A 117 17.66 -37.83 28.46
CA ALA A 117 17.25 -39.23 28.29
C ALA A 117 16.35 -39.41 27.07
N LEU A 118 15.48 -38.44 26.79
CA LEU A 118 14.64 -38.44 25.58
C LEU A 118 15.48 -38.36 24.30
N ASP A 119 16.45 -37.46 24.26
CA ASP A 119 17.29 -37.31 23.07
C ASP A 119 18.13 -38.55 22.81
N ALA A 120 18.66 -39.19 23.87
CA ALA A 120 19.36 -40.47 23.78
C ALA A 120 18.48 -41.60 23.24
N ALA A 121 17.23 -41.71 23.73
CA ALA A 121 16.25 -42.70 23.26
C ALA A 121 15.86 -42.53 21.78
N LEU A 122 15.88 -41.28 21.29
CA LEU A 122 15.48 -40.93 19.94
C LEU A 122 16.64 -41.01 18.92
N VAL A 123 17.92 -41.13 19.34
CA VAL A 123 19.10 -41.19 18.43
C VAL A 123 19.00 -42.32 17.41
N SER A 124 18.35 -43.43 17.76
CA SER A 124 18.18 -44.60 16.88
C SER A 124 17.19 -44.39 15.73
N LEU A 125 16.45 -43.27 15.72
CA LEU A 125 15.44 -42.93 14.71
C LEU A 125 15.99 -41.98 13.64
N SER A 126 15.35 -41.99 12.46
CA SER A 126 15.65 -41.00 11.42
C SER A 126 15.36 -39.58 11.89
N LEU A 127 16.00 -38.58 11.28
CA LEU A 127 15.83 -37.18 11.66
C LEU A 127 14.35 -36.74 11.60
N GLU A 128 13.64 -37.14 10.54
CA GLU A 128 12.22 -36.86 10.34
C GLU A 128 11.34 -37.50 11.43
N GLN A 129 11.66 -38.75 11.80
CA GLN A 129 10.97 -39.45 12.88
C GLN A 129 11.21 -38.78 14.24
N ARG A 130 12.43 -38.32 14.50
CA ARG A 130 12.74 -37.54 15.72
C ARG A 130 11.95 -36.25 15.79
N ILE A 131 11.86 -35.51 14.68
CA ILE A 131 11.08 -34.27 14.59
C ILE A 131 9.59 -34.56 14.83
N ALA A 132 9.05 -35.63 14.24
CA ALA A 132 7.66 -36.03 14.44
C ALA A 132 7.34 -36.39 15.90
N VAL A 133 8.20 -37.18 16.56
CA VAL A 133 8.01 -37.56 17.96
C VAL A 133 8.10 -36.35 18.89
N LYS A 134 9.12 -35.48 18.71
CA LYS A 134 9.27 -34.26 19.52
C LYS A 134 8.09 -33.29 19.31
N ALA A 135 7.63 -33.08 18.08
CA ALA A 135 6.46 -32.25 17.81
C ALA A 135 5.19 -32.78 18.48
N GLN A 136 5.05 -34.10 18.59
CA GLN A 136 3.91 -34.73 19.24
C GLN A 136 3.99 -34.68 20.77
N LEU A 137 5.19 -34.79 21.35
CA LEU A 137 5.43 -34.59 22.78
C LEU A 137 5.19 -33.14 23.21
N LEU A 138 5.63 -32.16 22.39
CA LEU A 138 5.31 -30.74 22.58
C LEU A 138 3.80 -30.50 22.51
N ARG A 139 3.12 -31.08 21.51
CA ARG A 139 1.65 -30.99 21.37
C ARG A 139 0.90 -31.62 22.54
N ALA A 140 1.44 -32.66 23.16
CA ALA A 140 0.87 -33.32 24.33
C ALA A 140 1.17 -32.61 25.66
N GLY A 141 1.90 -31.48 25.64
CA GLY A 141 2.27 -30.74 26.85
C GLY A 141 3.25 -31.49 27.76
N LEU A 142 4.05 -32.39 27.18
CA LEU A 142 5.02 -33.22 27.89
C LEU A 142 6.47 -32.71 27.78
N LEU A 143 6.70 -31.74 26.89
CA LEU A 143 7.94 -30.98 26.75
C LEU A 143 7.61 -29.49 26.88
N SER A 144 8.42 -28.74 27.63
CA SER A 144 8.39 -27.27 27.72
C SER A 144 9.62 -26.67 27.08
#